data_AF-A0A078GXF8-F1
#
_entry.id   AF-A0A078GXF8-F1
#
_cell.length_a   1.000
_cell.length_b   1.000
_cell.length_c   1.000
_cell.angle_alpha   90.00
_cell.angle_beta   90.00
_cell.angle_gamma   90.00
#
_symmetry.space_group_name_H-M   'P 1'
#
loop_
_entity.id
_entity.type
_entity.pdbx_description
1 polymer ?
#
loop_
_entity_poly.entity_id
_entity_poly.type
_entity_poly.pdbx_seq_one_letter_code
_entity_poly.pdbx_strand_id
1 'polypeptide(L)' 'MEDEIDLKTAPADFRFPTTNQTRHCFTRYIEFHRCTTAKGEDSVDCERFAKYYRALCPGEWVDKWNEQRETGTFPGPL' A
#
# COMPACT_ATOMS: atom_id res chain seq x y z
N MET A 1 11.57 28.10 -9.96
CA MET A 1 10.45 28.02 -9.01
C MET A 1 10.73 26.76 -8.23
N GLU A 2 11.15 26.89 -6.98
CA GLU A 2 11.21 25.72 -6.09
C GLU A 2 9.78 25.27 -5.85
N ASP A 3 9.42 24.10 -6.35
CA ASP A 3 8.18 23.43 -5.99
C ASP A 3 8.21 23.22 -4.47
N GLU A 4 7.25 23.83 -3.76
CA GLU A 4 7.11 23.67 -2.32
C GLU A 4 6.85 22.19 -2.00
N ILE A 5 7.83 21.51 -1.38
CA ILE A 5 7.72 20.09 -1.03
C ILE A 5 6.76 19.94 0.15
N ASP A 6 5.54 19.50 -0.12
CA ASP A 6 4.55 19.17 0.89
C ASP A 6 4.92 17.85 1.60
N LEU A 7 5.51 17.95 2.79
CA LEU A 7 5.97 16.81 3.58
C LEU A 7 4.80 16.11 4.28
N LYS A 8 4.21 15.10 3.63
CA LYS A 8 3.13 14.27 4.18
C LYS A 8 3.45 12.78 4.11
N THR A 9 2.87 12.00 5.04
CA THR A 9 3.01 10.53 5.10
C THR A 9 1.67 9.88 5.45
N ALA A 10 1.66 8.55 5.58
CA ALA A 10 0.47 7.78 5.94
C ALA A 10 -0.11 8.24 7.30
N PRO A 11 -1.44 8.46 7.40
CA PRO A 11 -2.07 8.86 8.66
C PRO A 11 -2.11 7.70 9.66
N ALA A 12 -2.30 8.04 10.93
CA ALA A 12 -2.55 7.04 11.98
C ALA A 12 -3.87 6.29 11.72
N ASP A 13 -3.83 4.96 11.79
CA ASP A 13 -4.99 4.10 11.63
C ASP A 13 -5.32 3.43 12.98
N PHE A 14 -6.48 3.76 13.54
CA PHE A 14 -6.93 3.26 14.84
C PHE A 14 -7.15 1.74 14.86
N ARG A 15 -7.23 1.07 13.70
CA ARG A 15 -7.26 -0.40 13.60
C ARG A 15 -5.92 -1.04 14.01
N PHE A 16 -4.82 -0.28 13.95
CA PHE A 16 -3.46 -0.75 14.21
C PHE A 16 -2.74 0.11 15.27
N PRO A 17 -3.22 0.14 16.54
CA PRO A 17 -2.70 1.02 17.58
C PRO A 17 -1.37 0.54 18.20
N THR A 18 -0.90 -0.65 17.85
CA THR A 18 0.30 -1.25 18.45
C THR A 18 1.57 -0.88 17.68
N THR A 19 2.74 -1.05 18.30
CA THR A 19 4.03 -0.80 17.66
C THR A 19 4.29 -1.72 16.45
N ASN A 20 3.66 -2.90 16.40
CA ASN A 20 3.83 -3.83 15.28
C ASN A 20 2.98 -3.39 14.07
N GLN A 21 3.61 -2.70 13.12
CA GLN A 21 2.99 -2.15 11.91
C GLN A 21 2.95 -3.13 10.72
N THR A 22 3.42 -4.38 10.88
CA THR A 22 3.44 -5.39 9.81
C THR A 22 2.05 -5.63 9.21
N ARG A 23 1.02 -5.73 10.06
CA ARG A 23 -0.37 -5.89 9.60
C ARG A 23 -0.89 -4.64 8.89
N HIS A 24 -0.49 -3.45 9.36
CA HIS A 24 -0.91 -2.20 8.74
C HIS A 24 -0.35 -2.09 7.31
N CYS A 25 0.95 -2.35 7.12
CA CYS A 25 1.57 -2.42 5.80
C CYS A 25 0.84 -3.42 4.88
N PHE A 26 0.67 -4.66 5.33
CA PHE A 26 0.02 -5.71 4.53
C PHE A 26 -1.43 -5.35 4.15
N THR A 27 -2.21 -4.79 5.08
CA THR A 27 -3.57 -4.35 4.80
C THR A 27 -3.60 -3.23 3.75
N ARG A 28 -2.70 -2.24 3.81
CA ARG A 28 -2.65 -1.16 2.81
C ARG A 28 -2.25 -1.65 1.42
N TYR A 29 -1.34 -2.61 1.34
CA TYR A 29 -0.96 -3.25 0.08
C TYR A 29 -2.16 -3.98 -0.57
N ILE A 30 -2.92 -4.74 0.22
CA ILE A 30 -4.13 -5.42 -0.26
C ILE A 30 -5.22 -4.42 -0.66
N GLU A 31 -5.47 -3.39 0.16
CA GLU A 31 -6.48 -2.36 -0.13
C GLU A 31 -6.18 -1.67 -1.47
N PHE A 32 -4.92 -1.37 -1.77
CA PHE A 32 -4.52 -0.83 -3.06
C PHE A 32 -4.88 -1.79 -4.21
N HIS A 33 -4.47 -3.04 -4.14
CA HIS A 33 -4.68 -3.98 -5.23
C HIS A 33 -6.15 -4.39 -5.43
N ARG A 34 -6.93 -4.49 -4.34
CA ARG A 34 -8.39 -4.65 -4.44
C ARG A 34 -9.04 -3.45 -5.10
N CYS A 35 -8.58 -2.24 -4.76
CA CYS A 35 -9.08 -1.01 -5.36
C CYS A 35 -8.79 -0.98 -6.87
N THR A 36 -7.57 -1.32 -7.29
CA THR A 36 -7.20 -1.36 -8.72
C THR A 36 -7.99 -2.43 -9.48
N THR A 37 -8.24 -3.61 -8.88
CA THR A 37 -9.05 -4.66 -9.51
C THR A 37 -10.52 -4.24 -9.65
N ALA A 38 -11.08 -3.52 -8.66
CA ALA A 38 -12.49 -3.14 -8.67
C ALA A 38 -12.79 -1.88 -9.51
N LYS A 39 -11.88 -0.90 -9.51
CA LYS A 39 -12.11 0.44 -10.11
C LYS A 39 -11.27 0.71 -11.36
N GLY A 40 -10.26 -0.10 -11.66
CA GLY A 40 -9.26 0.16 -12.70
C GLY A 40 -8.01 0.90 -12.17
N GLU A 41 -6.92 0.86 -12.93
CA GLU A 41 -5.59 1.38 -12.53
C GLU A 41 -5.56 2.89 -12.27
N ASP A 42 -6.42 3.68 -12.92
CA ASP A 42 -6.36 5.15 -12.90
C ASP A 42 -7.30 5.82 -11.89
N SER A 43 -7.82 5.08 -10.92
CA SER A 43 -8.66 5.70 -9.89
C SER A 43 -7.81 6.47 -8.89
N VAL A 44 -8.05 7.79 -8.81
CA VAL A 44 -7.46 8.71 -7.81
C VAL A 44 -7.64 8.19 -6.38
N ASP A 45 -8.73 7.45 -6.11
CA ASP A 45 -8.98 6.83 -4.81
C ASP A 45 -7.94 5.75 -4.45
N CYS A 46 -7.45 5.01 -5.46
CA CYS A 46 -6.47 3.94 -5.28
C CYS A 46 -5.05 4.49 -5.09
N GLU A 47 -4.71 5.62 -5.74
CA GLU A 47 -3.40 6.27 -5.57
C GLU A 47 -3.09 6.60 -4.11
N ARG A 48 -4.11 6.96 -3.32
CA ARG A 48 -3.94 7.23 -1.90
C ARG A 48 -3.45 5.99 -1.15
N PHE A 49 -4.00 4.80 -1.44
CA PHE A 49 -3.52 3.55 -0.85
C PHE A 49 -2.11 3.22 -1.33
N ALA A 50 -1.77 3.58 -2.58
CA ALA A 50 -0.43 3.42 -3.11
C ALA A 50 0.62 4.23 -2.34
N LYS A 51 0.31 5.49 -2.03
CA LYS A 51 1.16 6.34 -1.19
C LYS A 51 1.33 5.73 0.22
N TYR A 52 0.27 5.18 0.80
CA TYR A 52 0.31 4.66 2.16
C TYR A 52 1.11 3.37 2.30
N TYR A 53 0.92 2.37 1.42
CA TYR A 53 1.70 1.14 1.55
C TYR A 53 3.19 1.39 1.25
N ARG A 54 3.53 2.30 0.32
CA ARG A 54 4.92 2.70 0.04
C ARG A 54 5.59 3.41 1.23
N ALA A 55 4.82 4.15 2.03
CA ALA A 55 5.33 4.82 3.22
C ALA A 55 5.49 3.86 4.42
N LEU A 56 4.71 2.78 4.49
CA LEU A 56 4.68 1.86 5.65
C LEU A 56 5.50 0.59 5.43
N CYS A 57 5.56 0.08 4.20
CA CYS A 57 6.17 -1.21 3.90
C CYS A 57 7.65 -1.06 3.55
N PRO A 58 8.51 -2.00 4.00
CA PRO A 58 9.84 -2.15 3.44
C PRO A 58 9.77 -2.44 1.93
N GLY A 59 10.65 -1.84 1.13
CA GLY A 59 10.70 -2.06 -0.32
C GLY A 59 10.84 -3.54 -0.69
N GLU A 60 11.72 -4.25 0.00
CA GLU A 60 11.94 -5.69 -0.20
C GLU A 60 10.65 -6.53 -0.07
N TRP A 61 9.77 -6.17 0.87
CA TRP A 61 8.51 -6.91 1.05
C TRP A 61 7.55 -6.66 -0.11
N VAL A 62 7.48 -5.41 -0.56
CA VAL A 62 6.65 -5.01 -1.71
C VAL A 62 7.13 -5.73 -2.96
N ASP A 63 8.43 -5.74 -3.22
CA ASP A 63 9.01 -6.39 -4.41
C ASP A 63 8.72 -7.89 -4.40
N LYS A 64 8.93 -8.55 -3.26
CA LYS A 64 8.61 -9.97 -3.10
C LYS A 64 7.13 -10.28 -3.29
N TRP A 65 6.23 -9.45 -2.77
CA TRP A 65 4.79 -9.63 -2.97
C TRP A 65 4.38 -9.37 -4.42
N ASN A 66 5.01 -8.43 -5.11
CA ASN A 66 4.78 -8.18 -6.53
C ASN A 66 5.18 -9.42 -7.36
N GLU A 67 6.36 -9.99 -7.13
CA GLU A 67 6.79 -11.24 -7.79
C GLU A 67 5.82 -12.40 -7.51
N GLN A 68 5.38 -12.55 -6.26
CA GLN A 68 4.39 -13.57 -5.88
C GLN A 68 3.05 -13.36 -6.59
N ARG A 69 2.64 -12.12 -6.84
CA ARG A 69 1.40 -11.82 -7.58
C ARG A 69 1.53 -12.10 -9.06
N GLU A 70 2.66 -11.72 -9.68
CA GLU A 70 2.94 -12.00 -11.08
C GLU A 70 3.03 -13.51 -11.36
N THR A 71 3.58 -14.27 -10.41
CA THR A 71 3.65 -15.74 -10.47
C THR A 71 2.37 -16.45 -10.03
N GLY A 72 1.37 -15.74 -9.52
CA GLY A 72 0.11 -16.30 -9.03
C GLY A 72 0.22 -17.09 -7.71
N THR A 73 1.31 -16.89 -6.96
CA THR A 73 1.59 -17.60 -5.69
C THR A 73 1.32 -16.75 -4.45
N PHE A 74 0.78 -15.54 -4.61
CA PHE A 74 0.50 -14.64 -3.49
C PHE A 74 -0.57 -15.21 -2.55
N PRO A 75 -0.28 -15.38 -1.23
CA PRO A 75 -1.19 -16.04 -0.29
C PRO A 75 -2.27 -15.10 0.26
N GLY A 76 -2.23 -13.80 -0.05
CA GLY A 76 -3.17 -12.82 0.47
C GLY A 76 -4.45 -12.70 -0.37
N PRO A 77 -5.54 -12.19 0.23
CA PRO A 77 -6.83 -12.13 -0.44
C PRO A 77 -6.93 -10.89 -1.35
N LEU A 78 -6.56 -11.04 -2.62
CA LEU A 78 -6.65 -10.01 -3.67
C LEU A 78 -7.96 -10.03 -4.43
#